data_AF-A0A356V6U5-F1
#
_entry.id   AF-A0A356V6U5-F1
#
_cell.length_a   1.000
_cell.length_b   1.000
_cell.length_c   1.000
_cell.angle_alpha   90.00
_cell.angle_beta   90.00
_cell.angle_gamma   90.00
#
_symmetry.space_group_name_H-M   'P 1'
#
loop_
_entity.id
_entity.type
_entity.pdbx_description
1 polymer ?
#
loop_
_entity_poly.entity_id
_entity_poly.type
_entity_poly.pdbx_seq_one_letter_code
_entity_poly.pdbx_strand_id
1 'polypeptide(L)'
;MNLIRLMVFGFLGLSVIYLTISFYSRSVRREKLENAWDENPPKGGDTDARDTYIETGMAEYETGFRKKLIWLVYVIPTISILVILYLTNSQ
;
A
#
# COMPACT_ATOMS: atom_id res chain seq x y z
N MET A 1 11.14 27.12 -16.04
CA MET A 1 10.53 25.87 -16.54
C MET A 1 11.05 24.59 -15.87
N ASN A 2 12.24 24.58 -15.24
CA ASN A 2 12.83 23.35 -14.67
C ASN A 2 12.13 22.81 -13.40
N LEU A 3 11.55 23.69 -12.57
CA LEU A 3 10.89 23.30 -11.31
C LEU A 3 9.65 22.42 -11.55
N ILE A 4 8.84 22.76 -12.56
CA ILE A 4 7.63 22.01 -12.94
C ILE A 4 8.01 20.59 -13.36
N ARG A 5 9.08 20.43 -14.14
CA ARG A 5 9.56 19.13 -14.59
C ARG A 5 10.00 18.25 -13.42
N LEU A 6 10.72 18.82 -12.45
CA LEU A 6 11.13 18.13 -11.22
C LEU A 6 9.91 17.70 -10.38
N MET A 7 8.90 18.57 -10.22
CA MET A 7 7.66 18.20 -9.53
C MET A 7 6.92 17.06 -10.24
N VAL A 8 6.80 17.10 -11.57
CA VAL A 8 6.12 16.05 -12.34
C VAL A 8 6.85 14.71 -12.23
N PHE A 9 8.18 14.68 -12.40
CA PHE A 9 8.94 13.44 -12.25
C PHE A 9 8.98 12.93 -10.81
N GLY A 10 9.05 13.84 -9.82
CA GLY A 10 8.96 13.48 -8.41
C GLY A 10 7.62 12.83 -8.09
N PHE A 11 6.52 13.44 -8.53
CA PHE A 11 5.18 12.89 -8.36
C PHE A 11 5.02 11.53 -9.05
N LEU A 12 5.49 11.40 -10.30
CA LEU A 12 5.51 10.13 -11.02
C LEU A 12 6.29 9.04 -10.28
N GLY A 13 7.48 9.36 -9.76
CA GLY A 13 8.28 8.42 -8.96
C GLY A 13 7.55 7.97 -7.70
N LEU A 14 6.90 8.91 -6.99
CA LEU A 14 6.10 8.59 -5.81
C LEU A 14 4.88 7.74 -6.14
N SER A 15 4.24 7.98 -7.27
CA SER A 15 3.14 7.14 -7.74
C SER A 15 3.59 5.73 -8.06
N VAL A 16 4.76 5.54 -8.68
CA VAL A 16 5.32 4.21 -8.92
C VAL A 16 5.58 3.49 -7.59
N ILE A 17 6.26 4.14 -6.64
CA ILE A 17 6.55 3.57 -5.32
C ILE A 17 5.25 3.21 -4.58
N TYR A 18 4.28 4.12 -4.58
CA TYR A 18 2.96 3.90 -3.98
C TYR A 18 2.29 2.64 -4.55
N LEU A 19 2.26 2.52 -5.89
CA LEU A 19 1.65 1.39 -6.57
C LEU A 19 2.40 0.08 -6.24
N THR A 20 3.73 0.08 -6.29
CA THR A 20 4.54 -1.11 -5.95
C THR A 20 4.25 -1.60 -4.53
N ILE A 21 4.25 -0.70 -3.54
CA ILE A 21 3.96 -1.05 -2.14
C ILE A 21 2.52 -1.55 -2.00
N SER A 22 1.57 -0.89 -2.67
CA SER A 22 0.16 -1.27 -2.61
C SER A 22 -0.07 -2.69 -3.15
N PHE A 23 0.50 -3.00 -4.33
CA PHE A 23 0.39 -4.32 -4.94
C PHE A 23 1.12 -5.39 -4.11
N TYR A 24 2.34 -5.13 -3.66
CA TYR A 24 3.12 -6.07 -2.85
C TYR A 24 2.42 -6.39 -1.52
N SER A 25 1.85 -5.38 -0.85
CA SER A 25 1.15 -5.61 0.41
C SER A 25 -0.09 -6.47 0.23
N ARG A 26 -0.83 -6.29 -0.88
CA ARG A 26 -1.99 -7.12 -1.24
C ARG A 26 -1.59 -8.55 -1.55
N SER A 27 -0.52 -8.75 -2.32
CA SER A 27 -0.06 -10.10 -2.70
C SER A 27 0.42 -10.90 -1.48
N VAL A 28 1.27 -10.32 -0.64
CA VAL A 28 1.78 -10.99 0.57
C VAL A 28 0.67 -11.32 1.56
N ARG A 29 -0.36 -10.46 1.67
CA ARG A 29 -1.49 -10.74 2.56
C ARG A 29 -2.30 -11.94 2.06
N ARG A 30 -2.57 -11.99 0.76
CA ARG A 30 -3.27 -13.11 0.14
C ARG A 30 -2.48 -14.41 0.30
N GLU A 31 -1.18 -14.37 0.01
CA GLU A 31 -0.27 -15.50 0.18
C GLU A 31 -0.25 -16.02 1.63
N LYS A 32 -0.25 -15.12 2.62
CA LYS A 32 -0.35 -15.52 4.04
C LYS A 32 -1.66 -16.22 4.39
N LEU A 33 -2.78 -15.81 3.78
CA LEU A 33 -4.08 -16.46 4.01
C LEU A 33 -4.12 -17.83 3.33
N GLU A 34 -3.59 -17.93 2.11
CA GLU A 34 -3.43 -19.19 1.39
C GLU A 34 -2.55 -20.17 2.18
N ASN A 35 -1.36 -19.74 2.62
CA ASN A 35 -0.46 -20.56 3.43
C ASN A 35 -1.10 -20.96 4.77
N ALA A 36 -1.80 -20.05 5.45
CA ALA A 36 -2.46 -20.36 6.73
C ALA A 36 -3.57 -21.42 6.58
N TRP A 37 -4.32 -21.37 5.47
CA TRP A 37 -5.30 -22.40 5.14
C TRP A 37 -4.63 -23.73 4.82
N ASP A 38 -3.57 -23.72 4.03
CA ASP A 38 -2.86 -24.93 3.60
C ASP A 38 -2.13 -25.61 4.79
N GLU A 39 -1.69 -24.84 5.78
CA GLU A 39 -0.99 -25.34 6.97
C GLU A 39 -1.96 -25.96 8.01
N ASN A 40 -3.19 -25.45 8.13
CA ASN A 40 -4.22 -26.00 9.02
C ASN A 40 -5.62 -25.93 8.39
N PRO A 41 -5.92 -26.76 7.39
CA PRO A 41 -7.23 -26.76 6.76
C PRO A 41 -8.30 -27.28 7.75
N PRO A 42 -9.47 -26.64 7.85
CA PRO A 42 -10.58 -27.16 8.64
C PRO A 42 -10.96 -28.57 8.17
N LYS A 43 -11.40 -29.44 9.09
CA LYS A 43 -11.86 -30.79 8.73
C LYS A 43 -13.05 -30.69 7.77
N GLY A 44 -12.86 -31.14 6.53
CA GLY A 44 -13.86 -31.06 5.47
C GLY A 44 -13.81 -29.78 4.62
N GLY A 45 -12.73 -29.01 4.70
CA GLY A 45 -12.53 -27.83 3.84
C GLY A 45 -12.45 -28.23 2.36
N ASP A 46 -13.42 -27.76 1.59
CA ASP A 46 -13.44 -27.82 0.12
C ASP A 46 -12.84 -26.54 -0.48
N THR A 47 -12.74 -26.51 -1.81
CA THR A 47 -12.21 -25.36 -2.55
C THR A 47 -13.05 -24.10 -2.32
N ASP A 48 -14.38 -24.25 -2.20
CA ASP A 48 -15.30 -23.13 -1.96
C ASP A 48 -15.12 -22.51 -0.57
N ALA A 49 -14.86 -23.32 0.46
CA ALA A 49 -14.55 -22.84 1.80
C ALA A 49 -13.20 -22.11 1.87
N ARG A 50 -12.21 -22.56 1.08
CA ARG A 50 -10.90 -21.90 0.96
C ARG A 50 -11.05 -20.51 0.33
N ASP A 51 -11.80 -20.42 -0.78
CA ASP A 51 -12.01 -19.16 -1.48
C ASP A 51 -12.79 -18.16 -0.60
N THR A 52 -13.82 -18.64 0.11
CA THR A 52 -14.58 -17.83 1.08
C THR A 52 -13.70 -17.31 2.21
N TYR A 53 -12.79 -18.15 2.74
CA TYR A 53 -11.85 -17.75 3.80
C TYR A 53 -10.87 -16.67 3.32
N ILE A 54 -10.30 -16.84 2.13
CA ILE A 54 -9.37 -15.87 1.54
C ILE A 54 -10.10 -14.56 1.24
N GLU A 55 -11.30 -14.61 0.66
CA GLU A 55 -12.08 -13.42 0.31
C GLU A 55 -12.47 -12.63 1.55
N THR A 56 -12.96 -13.30 2.59
CA THR A 56 -13.31 -12.68 3.88
C THR A 56 -12.08 -12.05 4.55
N GLY A 57 -10.95 -12.76 4.58
CA GLY A 57 -9.69 -12.25 5.15
C GLY A 57 -9.10 -11.06 4.36
N MET A 58 -9.37 -11.01 3.05
CA MET A 58 -9.00 -9.87 2.20
C MET A 58 -9.96 -8.68 2.39
N ALA A 59 -11.26 -8.90 2.60
CA ALA A 59 -12.24 -7.86 2.88
C ALA A 59 -11.96 -7.11 4.21
N GLU A 60 -11.58 -7.84 5.26
CA GLU A 60 -11.09 -7.23 6.51
C GLU A 60 -9.78 -6.44 6.31
N TYR A 61 -8.90 -6.93 5.43
CA TYR A 61 -7.68 -6.21 5.11
C TYR A 61 -7.94 -4.89 4.37
N GLU A 62 -8.90 -4.88 3.44
CA GLU A 62 -9.25 -3.69 2.65
C GLU A 62 -9.94 -2.59 3.48
N THR A 63 -10.65 -2.98 4.54
CA THR A 63 -11.30 -2.05 5.48
C THR A 63 -10.35 -1.51 6.56
N GLY A 64 -9.12 -2.02 6.65
CA GLY A 64 -8.15 -1.65 7.67
C GLY A 64 -7.33 -0.37 7.40
N PHE A 65 -6.72 0.17 8.47
CA PHE A 65 -5.83 1.34 8.47
C PHE A 65 -4.63 1.26 7.50
N ARG A 66 -4.33 0.08 6.95
CA ARG A 66 -3.21 -0.13 6.03
C ARG A 66 -3.32 0.74 4.78
N LYS A 67 -4.53 0.93 4.24
CA LYS A 67 -4.77 1.83 3.09
C LYS A 67 -4.40 3.28 3.41
N LYS A 68 -4.62 3.70 4.66
CA LYS A 68 -4.27 5.03 5.18
C LYS A 68 -2.75 5.19 5.35
N LEU A 69 -2.04 4.10 5.67
CA LEU A 69 -0.58 4.09 5.77
C LEU A 69 0.11 4.23 4.41
N ILE A 70 -0.44 3.62 3.35
CA ILE A 70 0.12 3.78 1.98
C ILE A 70 -0.04 5.24 1.52
N TRP A 71 -1.06 5.96 2.01
CA TRP A 71 -1.23 7.40 1.75
C TRP A 71 -0.05 8.25 2.26
N LEU A 72 0.72 7.80 3.26
CA LEU A 72 1.94 8.50 3.72
C LEU A 72 2.99 8.66 2.63
N VAL A 73 3.01 7.79 1.62
CA VAL A 73 3.93 7.90 0.48
C VAL A 73 3.73 9.21 -0.27
N TYR A 74 2.52 9.78 -0.28
CA TYR A 74 2.27 11.09 -0.86
C TYR A 74 2.43 12.22 0.17
N VAL A 75 2.00 11.99 1.41
CA VAL A 75 2.02 13.03 2.45
C VAL A 75 3.43 13.41 2.87
N ILE A 76 4.33 12.44 3.09
CA ILE A 76 5.71 12.71 3.55
C ILE A 76 6.46 13.62 2.56
N PRO A 77 6.54 13.31 1.26
CA PRO A 77 7.25 14.16 0.29
C PRO A 77 6.66 15.56 0.16
N THR A 78 5.33 15.70 0.18
CA THR A 78 4.69 17.01 0.11
C THR A 78 5.08 17.86 1.32
N ILE A 79 5.04 17.28 2.53
CA ILE A 79 5.50 17.97 3.75
C ILE A 79 7.00 18.29 3.66
N SER A 80 7.84 17.37 3.17
CA SER A 80 9.27 17.63 3.00
C SER A 80 9.54 18.83 2.08
N ILE A 81 8.84 18.94 0.95
CA ILE A 81 8.97 20.10 0.05
C ILE A 81 8.53 21.39 0.75
N LEU A 82 7.39 21.37 1.45
CA LEU A 82 6.91 22.54 2.19
C LEU A 82 7.90 23.00 3.27
N VAL A 83 8.48 22.06 4.02
CA VAL A 83 9.50 22.34 5.04
C VAL A 83 10.75 22.94 4.41
N ILE A 84 11.24 22.37 3.31
CA ILE A 84 12.42 22.91 2.60
C ILE A 84 12.16 24.33 2.12
N LEU A 85 10.99 24.59 1.50
CA LEU A 85 10.63 25.92 1.03
C LEU A 85 10.55 26.93 2.19
N TYR A 86 9.94 26.53 3.32
CA TYR A 86 9.89 27.36 4.51
C TYR A 86 11.29 27.71 5.01
N LEU A 87 12.15 26.72 5.23
CA LEU A 87 13.51 26.92 5.76
C LEU A 87 14.40 27.76 4.84
N THR A 88 14.22 27.62 3.52
CA THR A 88 15.06 28.33 2.54
C THR A 88 14.57 29.75 2.29
N ASN A 89 13.27 30.01 2.41
CA ASN A 89 12.65 31.33 2.18
C ASN A 89 12.48 32.14 3.46
N SER A 90 12.63 31.52 4.65
CA SER A 90 12.62 32.21 5.94
C SER A 90 14.01 32.73 6.36
N GLN A 91 14.97 32.74 5.44
CA GLN A 91 16.27 33.43 5.54
C GLN A 91 16.25 34.65 4.63
#